data_AF-A0A158J3V4-F1
#
_entry.id   AF-A0A158J3V4-F1
#
_cell.length_a   1.000
_cell.length_b   1.000
_cell.length_c   1.000
_cell.angle_alpha   90.00
_cell.angle_beta   90.00
_cell.angle_gamma   90.00
#
_symmetry.space_group_name_H-M   'P 1'
#
loop_
_entity.id
_entity.type
_entity.pdbx_description
1 polymer ?
#
loop_
_entity_poly.entity_id
_entity_poly.type
_entity_poly.pdbx_seq_one_letter_code
_entity_poly.pdbx_strand_id
1 'polypeptide(L)'
;MTTKTKLCILALTLLASHTAFAAGGKGMTWFKTGHANGVDSVSCTNTDGTKCDAYQGDTACSIKLPVLCINQDGAPGPVPSNSYNGWAKGNIGLSRAVRGDTMTSLADGNAICRGEFGPGYRMAEFHDGSGGWGWQAYGNIDGSSRFWVTTSDQSSNCWNK
;
A
#
# COMPACT_ATOMS: atom_id res chain seq x y z
N MET A 1 -61.93 -7.78 27.89
CA MET A 1 -60.78 -7.13 27.22
C MET A 1 -59.71 -8.19 27.03
N THR A 2 -59.45 -8.62 25.79
CA THR A 2 -58.56 -9.74 25.48
C THR A 2 -57.43 -9.21 24.60
N THR A 3 -56.23 -9.06 25.18
CA THR A 3 -55.07 -8.49 24.49
C THR A 3 -54.37 -9.58 23.69
N LYS A 4 -54.37 -9.46 22.35
CA LYS A 4 -53.59 -10.32 21.45
C LYS A 4 -52.21 -9.69 21.22
N THR A 5 -51.17 -10.31 21.78
CA THR A 5 -49.78 -9.93 21.52
C THR A 5 -49.36 -10.46 20.14
N LYS A 6 -49.07 -9.55 19.20
CA LYS A 6 -48.47 -9.89 17.90
C LYS A 6 -46.95 -9.98 18.05
N LEU A 7 -46.39 -11.14 17.77
CA LEU A 7 -44.95 -11.36 17.69
C LEU A 7 -44.48 -10.94 16.29
N CYS A 8 -43.75 -9.83 16.18
CA CYS A 8 -43.05 -9.43 14.97
C CYS A 8 -41.71 -10.17 14.91
N ILE A 9 -41.57 -11.09 13.96
CA ILE A 9 -40.30 -11.75 13.67
C ILE A 9 -39.46 -10.78 12.84
N LEU A 10 -38.40 -10.23 13.43
CA LEU A 10 -37.40 -9.44 12.72
C LEU A 10 -36.53 -10.39 11.89
N ALA A 11 -36.68 -10.36 10.56
CA ALA A 11 -35.78 -11.09 9.67
C ALA A 11 -34.42 -10.36 9.63
N LEU A 12 -33.41 -10.93 10.28
CA LEU A 12 -32.04 -10.45 10.26
C LEU A 12 -31.41 -10.86 8.92
N THR A 13 -31.40 -9.96 7.93
CA THR A 13 -30.69 -10.19 6.67
C THR A 13 -29.18 -10.17 6.93
N LEU A 14 -28.56 -11.35 6.91
CA LEU A 14 -27.12 -11.50 6.84
C LEU A 14 -26.62 -10.88 5.52
N LEU A 15 -26.00 -9.70 5.60
CA LEU A 15 -25.19 -9.18 4.50
C LEU A 15 -23.96 -10.08 4.40
N ALA A 16 -23.92 -10.95 3.39
CA ALA A 16 -22.71 -11.70 3.06
C ALA A 16 -21.63 -10.70 2.63
N SER A 17 -20.67 -10.45 3.52
CA SER A 17 -19.43 -9.74 3.18
C SER A 17 -18.71 -10.58 2.13
N HIS A 18 -18.65 -10.09 0.90
CA HIS A 18 -17.88 -10.74 -0.15
C HIS A 18 -16.41 -10.52 0.19
N THR A 19 -15.69 -11.59 0.51
CA THR A 19 -14.23 -11.57 0.56
C THR A 19 -13.75 -11.27 -0.85
N ALA A 20 -13.19 -10.07 -1.06
CA ALA A 20 -12.61 -9.71 -2.34
C ALA A 20 -11.30 -10.47 -2.49
N PHE A 21 -11.34 -11.55 -3.28
CA PHE A 21 -10.16 -12.28 -3.74
C PHE A 21 -9.24 -11.34 -4.50
N ALA A 22 -7.95 -11.26 -4.16
CA ALA A 22 -6.98 -10.58 -5.02
C ALA A 22 -7.08 -11.29 -6.35
N ALA A 23 -7.37 -10.50 -7.39
CA ALA A 23 -7.57 -11.04 -8.70
C ALA A 23 -6.31 -11.78 -9.16
N GLY A 24 -6.37 -13.11 -9.17
CA GLY A 24 -5.32 -13.96 -9.73
C GLY A 24 -4.03 -14.09 -8.92
N GLY A 25 -4.02 -13.80 -7.61
CA GLY A 25 -2.84 -14.00 -6.76
C GLY A 25 -1.69 -13.03 -7.05
N LYS A 26 -2.04 -11.82 -7.48
CA LYS A 26 -1.11 -10.72 -7.69
C LYS A 26 -1.27 -9.63 -6.64
N GLY A 27 -0.18 -8.91 -6.40
CA GLY A 27 -0.13 -7.72 -5.56
C GLY A 27 0.44 -6.53 -6.33
N MET A 28 0.10 -5.34 -5.88
CA MET A 28 0.57 -4.08 -6.43
C MET A 28 2.03 -3.84 -6.06
N THR A 29 2.79 -3.41 -7.05
CA THR A 29 4.18 -3.00 -6.88
C THR A 29 4.46 -1.67 -7.55
N TRP A 30 5.38 -0.90 -6.99
CA TRP A 30 5.77 0.41 -7.51
C TRP A 30 7.26 0.43 -7.87
N PHE A 31 7.67 1.56 -8.46
CA PHE A 31 9.01 1.84 -8.93
C PHE A 31 9.55 3.10 -8.26
N LYS A 32 10.88 3.18 -8.11
CA LYS A 32 11.57 4.46 -7.94
C LYS A 32 11.70 5.13 -9.31
N THR A 33 11.27 6.39 -9.40
CA THR A 33 11.26 7.15 -10.66
C THR A 33 12.22 8.32 -10.68
N GLY A 34 12.82 8.67 -9.54
CA GLY A 34 13.78 9.76 -9.47
C GLY A 34 14.47 9.83 -8.12
N HIS A 35 15.63 10.50 -8.12
CA HIS A 35 16.35 10.87 -6.92
C HIS A 35 17.01 12.23 -7.13
N ALA A 36 16.78 13.16 -6.20
CA ALA A 36 17.49 14.44 -6.18
C ALA A 36 17.52 14.99 -4.76
N ASN A 37 18.68 15.50 -4.32
CA ASN A 37 18.83 16.20 -3.04
C ASN A 37 18.27 15.43 -1.83
N GLY A 38 18.47 14.12 -1.77
CA GLY A 38 17.97 13.28 -0.68
C GLY A 38 16.46 13.00 -0.70
N VAL A 39 15.78 13.36 -1.80
CA VAL A 39 14.37 13.05 -2.05
C VAL A 39 14.29 11.97 -3.11
N ASP A 40 13.47 10.96 -2.81
CA ASP A 40 13.09 9.92 -3.75
C ASP A 40 11.66 10.15 -4.24
N SER A 41 11.49 9.99 -5.56
CA SER A 41 10.17 9.89 -6.19
C SER A 41 9.85 8.42 -6.41
N VAL A 42 8.66 7.99 -5.99
CA VAL A 42 8.14 6.65 -6.23
C VAL A 42 6.77 6.72 -6.90
N SER A 43 6.48 5.79 -7.80
CA SER A 43 5.27 5.82 -8.61
C SER A 43 4.84 4.44 -9.08
N CYS A 44 3.55 4.33 -9.38
CA CYS A 44 2.97 3.24 -10.14
C CYS A 44 3.48 3.21 -11.60
N THR A 45 3.93 4.34 -12.17
CA THR A 45 4.47 4.38 -13.54
C THR A 45 5.98 4.57 -13.50
N ASN A 46 6.73 3.65 -14.11
CA ASN A 46 8.17 3.73 -14.26
C ASN A 46 8.60 4.75 -15.34
N THR A 47 9.87 5.13 -15.35
CA THR A 47 10.42 6.10 -16.33
C THR A 47 10.39 5.60 -17.77
N ASP A 48 10.34 4.29 -17.98
CA ASP A 48 10.19 3.65 -19.30
C ASP A 48 8.73 3.51 -19.77
N GLY A 49 7.77 3.99 -18.97
CA GLY A 49 6.34 3.90 -19.25
C GLY A 49 5.66 2.62 -18.77
N THR A 50 6.40 1.66 -18.19
CA THR A 50 5.82 0.48 -17.53
C THR A 50 4.91 0.91 -16.38
N LYS A 51 3.72 0.34 -16.28
CA LYS A 51 2.73 0.69 -15.25
C LYS A 51 2.47 -0.47 -14.29
N CYS A 52 2.21 -0.13 -13.04
CA CYS A 52 1.59 -1.04 -12.08
C CYS A 52 0.10 -1.22 -12.39
N ASP A 53 -0.53 -2.15 -11.69
CA ASP A 53 -1.98 -2.33 -11.71
C ASP A 53 -2.50 -2.14 -10.29
N ALA A 54 -2.98 -0.93 -10.01
CA ALA A 54 -3.51 -0.57 -8.70
C ALA A 54 -4.86 -1.24 -8.40
N TYR A 55 -5.54 -1.79 -9.41
CA TYR A 55 -6.87 -2.38 -9.27
C TYR A 55 -6.79 -3.87 -8.96
N GLN A 56 -5.95 -4.60 -9.70
CA GLN A 56 -5.85 -6.06 -9.64
C GLN A 56 -4.48 -6.58 -9.18
N GLY A 57 -3.47 -5.70 -9.08
CA GLY A 57 -2.09 -6.08 -8.80
C GLY A 57 -1.35 -6.53 -10.06
N ASP A 58 -0.07 -6.20 -10.13
CA ASP A 58 0.76 -6.41 -11.31
C ASP A 58 1.86 -7.47 -11.12
N THR A 59 2.18 -7.84 -9.88
CA THR A 59 3.22 -8.84 -9.57
C THR A 59 2.64 -10.06 -8.89
N ALA A 60 3.02 -11.26 -9.34
CA ALA A 60 2.64 -12.49 -8.63
C ALA A 60 3.15 -12.47 -7.18
N CYS A 61 2.26 -12.76 -6.21
CA CYS A 61 2.59 -12.70 -4.79
C CYS A 61 3.64 -13.73 -4.34
N SER A 62 3.97 -14.71 -5.20
CA SER A 62 5.05 -15.66 -4.96
C SER A 62 6.45 -15.08 -5.13
N ILE A 63 6.59 -13.91 -5.79
CA ILE A 63 7.87 -13.25 -6.07
C ILE A 63 8.42 -12.59 -4.81
N LYS A 64 9.74 -12.64 -4.63
CA LYS A 64 10.44 -11.93 -3.56
C LYS A 64 10.80 -10.51 -3.99
N LEU A 65 10.19 -9.50 -3.36
CA LEU A 65 10.51 -8.09 -3.54
C LEU A 65 10.60 -7.40 -2.18
N PRO A 66 11.39 -6.31 -2.05
CA PRO A 66 11.36 -5.48 -0.85
C PRO A 66 9.96 -4.87 -0.64
N VAL A 67 9.63 -4.60 0.62
CA VAL A 67 8.48 -3.76 1.00
C VAL A 67 8.97 -2.32 1.07
N LEU A 68 8.21 -1.40 0.47
CA LEU A 68 8.45 0.01 0.68
C LEU A 68 7.95 0.38 2.08
N CYS A 69 8.86 0.85 2.92
CA CYS A 69 8.59 1.24 4.28
C CYS A 69 8.67 2.74 4.41
N ILE A 70 7.74 3.34 5.14
CA ILE A 70 7.68 4.77 5.39
C ILE A 70 7.49 5.07 6.88
N ASN A 71 8.19 6.07 7.38
CA ASN A 71 7.92 6.72 8.66
C ASN A 71 7.46 8.16 8.40
N GLN A 72 6.17 8.43 8.58
CA GLN A 72 5.60 9.76 8.43
C GLN A 72 5.73 10.54 9.74
N ASP A 73 6.84 11.26 9.87
CA ASP A 73 7.18 12.09 11.03
C ASP A 73 6.72 13.55 10.90
N GLY A 74 6.05 13.90 9.78
CA GLY A 74 5.58 15.25 9.52
C GLY A 74 6.64 16.17 8.91
N ALA A 75 7.79 15.64 8.49
CA ALA A 75 8.87 16.45 7.93
C ALA A 75 8.39 17.31 6.74
N PRO A 76 8.80 18.58 6.65
CA PRO A 76 8.43 19.45 5.54
C PRO A 76 9.14 19.02 4.24
N GLY A 77 8.43 19.18 3.13
CA GLY A 77 8.95 18.85 1.80
C GLY A 77 9.86 19.95 1.26
N PRO A 78 11.06 19.63 0.77
CA PRO A 78 11.97 20.62 0.19
C PRO A 78 11.66 20.89 -1.30
N VAL A 79 10.61 20.27 -1.84
CA VAL A 79 10.27 20.24 -3.26
C VAL A 79 8.78 20.54 -3.48
N PRO A 80 8.41 21.15 -4.63
CA PRO A 80 7.00 21.32 -4.99
C PRO A 80 6.26 19.99 -5.10
N SER A 81 5.00 19.99 -4.67
CA SER A 81 4.12 18.81 -4.70
C SER A 81 2.75 19.15 -5.29
N ASN A 82 2.15 18.19 -6.00
CA ASN A 82 0.77 18.21 -6.48
C ASN A 82 0.14 16.82 -6.28
N SER A 83 -1.08 16.61 -6.78
CA SER A 83 -1.84 15.36 -6.60
C SER A 83 -1.22 14.10 -7.23
N TYR A 84 -0.24 14.24 -8.13
CA TYR A 84 0.46 13.14 -8.81
C TYR A 84 1.90 12.91 -8.31
N ASN A 85 2.46 13.87 -7.56
CA ASN A 85 3.80 13.80 -6.99
C ASN A 85 3.82 14.36 -5.56
N GLY A 86 2.79 13.99 -4.79
CA GLY A 86 2.51 14.53 -3.48
C GLY A 86 3.65 14.32 -2.48
N TRP A 87 3.76 15.19 -1.47
CA TRP A 87 4.78 15.04 -0.42
C TRP A 87 4.26 14.16 0.71
N ALA A 88 4.94 13.03 0.96
CA ALA A 88 4.51 12.02 1.91
C ALA A 88 4.86 12.34 3.37
N LYS A 89 5.56 13.46 3.65
CA LYS A 89 5.84 13.95 5.01
C LYS A 89 6.62 12.94 5.88
N GLY A 90 7.67 12.35 5.31
CA GLY A 90 8.42 11.31 6.02
C GLY A 90 9.67 10.82 5.31
N ASN A 91 10.21 9.75 5.89
CA ASN A 91 11.41 9.04 5.42
C ASN A 91 11.04 7.65 4.92
N ILE A 92 11.64 7.21 3.81
CA ILE A 92 11.42 5.89 3.22
C ILE A 92 12.66 5.02 3.19
N GLY A 93 12.44 3.71 3.22
CA GLY A 93 13.45 2.67 3.08
C GLY A 93 12.86 1.41 2.44
N LEU A 94 13.73 0.56 1.89
CA LEU A 94 13.36 -0.75 1.39
C LEU A 94 13.73 -1.83 2.41
N SER A 95 12.77 -2.64 2.83
CA SER A 95 13.05 -3.81 3.66
C SER A 95 13.92 -4.83 2.91
N ARG A 96 14.34 -5.90 3.59
CA ARG A 96 14.76 -7.12 2.88
C ARG A 96 13.65 -7.62 1.96
N ALA A 97 14.02 -8.34 0.89
CA ALA A 97 13.05 -8.94 -0.01
C ALA A 97 12.24 -10.07 0.67
N VAL A 98 10.92 -10.03 0.51
CA VAL A 98 9.97 -11.01 1.03
C VAL A 98 8.99 -11.43 -0.05
N ARG A 99 8.43 -12.64 0.08
CA ARG A 99 7.34 -13.05 -0.81
C ARG A 99 6.08 -12.30 -0.44
N GLY A 100 5.37 -11.74 -1.42
CA GLY A 100 4.13 -11.00 -1.21
C GLY A 100 3.07 -11.80 -0.45
N ASP A 101 2.96 -13.10 -0.72
CA ASP A 101 2.02 -14.02 -0.07
C ASP A 101 2.39 -14.44 1.36
N THR A 102 3.53 -13.96 1.89
CA THR A 102 3.83 -14.05 3.33
C THR A 102 3.17 -12.94 4.12
N MET A 103 2.68 -11.88 3.45
CA MET A 103 1.83 -10.86 4.04
C MET A 103 0.37 -11.27 3.86
N THR A 104 -0.31 -11.53 4.97
CA THR A 104 -1.73 -11.89 5.02
C THR A 104 -2.61 -10.75 5.52
N SER A 105 -2.00 -9.62 5.85
CA SER A 105 -2.67 -8.40 6.30
C SER A 105 -1.72 -7.20 6.16
N LEU A 106 -2.28 -6.00 6.24
CA LEU A 106 -1.49 -4.77 6.39
C LEU A 106 -0.60 -4.82 7.65
N ALA A 107 -1.07 -5.48 8.71
CA ALA A 107 -0.29 -5.62 9.95
C ALA A 107 1.02 -6.41 9.73
N ASP A 108 1.03 -7.38 8.82
CA ASP A 108 2.24 -8.14 8.47
C ASP A 108 3.25 -7.26 7.72
N GLY A 109 2.78 -6.47 6.76
CA GLY A 109 3.60 -5.47 6.05
C GLY A 109 4.19 -4.45 7.02
N ASN A 110 3.37 -3.95 7.95
CA ASN A 110 3.83 -3.03 9.00
C ASN A 110 4.84 -3.69 9.95
N ALA A 111 4.67 -4.96 10.28
CA ALA A 111 5.60 -5.70 11.13
C ALA A 111 6.97 -5.86 10.47
N ILE A 112 7.02 -6.10 9.15
CA ILE A 112 8.27 -6.12 8.38
C ILE A 112 8.98 -4.76 8.49
N CYS A 113 8.26 -3.67 8.21
CA CYS A 113 8.84 -2.33 8.24
C CYS A 113 9.34 -1.93 9.64
N ARG A 114 8.57 -2.25 10.68
CA ARG A 114 8.99 -2.02 12.08
C ARG A 114 10.21 -2.86 12.47
N GLY A 115 10.30 -4.09 11.97
CA GLY A 115 11.41 -4.99 12.26
C GLY A 115 12.73 -4.51 11.67
N GLU A 116 12.71 -3.91 10.48
CA GLU A 116 13.90 -3.44 9.79
C GLU A 116 14.32 -2.02 10.22
N PHE A 117 13.35 -1.11 10.40
CA PHE A 117 13.63 0.32 10.57
C PHE A 117 13.23 0.87 11.95
N GLY A 118 12.60 0.05 12.79
CA GLY A 118 12.17 0.43 14.12
C GLY A 118 10.76 1.04 14.21
N PRO A 119 10.35 1.48 15.40
CA PRO A 119 9.03 2.07 15.64
C PRO A 119 8.75 3.27 14.73
N GLY A 120 7.48 3.43 14.32
CA GLY A 120 7.03 4.52 13.43
C GLY A 120 7.02 4.14 11.95
N TYR A 121 7.84 3.17 11.53
CA TYR A 121 7.78 2.66 10.16
C TYR A 121 6.58 1.75 9.94
N ARG A 122 5.95 1.89 8.77
CA ARG A 122 4.86 1.03 8.28
C ARG A 122 5.03 0.75 6.79
N MET A 123 4.29 -0.21 6.26
CA MET A 123 4.21 -0.40 4.82
C MET A 123 3.63 0.87 4.19
N ALA A 124 4.26 1.33 3.11
CA ALA A 124 3.83 2.50 2.39
C ALA A 124 2.56 2.21 1.59
N GLU A 125 1.74 3.24 1.42
CA GLU A 125 0.41 3.19 0.84
C GLU A 125 0.29 4.11 -0.37
N PHE A 126 -0.58 3.72 -1.30
CA PHE A 126 -0.80 4.40 -2.59
C PHE A 126 -1.05 5.91 -2.45
N HIS A 127 -1.73 6.34 -1.38
CA HIS A 127 -2.16 7.70 -1.10
C HIS A 127 -1.29 8.45 -0.09
N ASP A 128 -0.12 7.92 0.30
CA ASP A 128 0.73 8.55 1.32
C ASP A 128 1.14 10.00 1.00
N GLY A 129 1.19 10.36 -0.29
CA GLY A 129 1.42 11.73 -0.76
C GLY A 129 0.21 12.67 -0.76
N SER A 130 -0.95 12.30 -0.18
CA SER A 130 -2.20 13.08 -0.29
C SER A 130 -2.72 13.19 -1.74
N GLY A 131 -2.55 12.12 -2.51
CA GLY A 131 -2.88 12.05 -3.94
C GLY A 131 -2.92 10.60 -4.42
N GLY A 132 -2.62 10.37 -5.69
CA GLY A 132 -2.52 9.02 -6.24
C GLY A 132 -1.45 8.91 -7.30
N TRP A 133 -1.09 7.69 -7.65
CA TRP A 133 -0.18 7.34 -8.77
C TRP A 133 1.31 7.65 -8.56
N GLY A 134 1.67 8.48 -7.59
CA GLY A 134 3.05 8.71 -7.18
C GLY A 134 3.19 9.75 -6.08
N TRP A 135 4.31 9.69 -5.38
CA TRP A 135 4.63 10.62 -4.31
C TRP A 135 6.15 10.70 -4.05
N GLN A 136 6.53 11.67 -3.23
CA GLN A 136 7.90 12.01 -2.88
C GLN A 136 8.10 11.94 -1.36
N ALA A 137 9.27 11.49 -0.92
CA ALA A 137 9.67 11.44 0.47
C ALA A 137 11.19 11.59 0.61
N TYR A 138 11.68 11.85 1.82
CA TYR A 138 13.11 11.73 2.09
C TYR A 138 13.53 10.26 1.92
N GLY A 139 14.60 10.02 1.18
CA GLY A 139 15.02 8.65 0.87
C GLY A 139 16.32 8.58 0.08
N ASN A 140 16.89 7.38 0.08
CA ASN A 140 17.96 6.99 -0.82
C ASN A 140 17.86 5.49 -1.14
N ILE A 141 16.71 5.06 -1.65
CA ILE A 141 16.44 3.67 -1.98
C ILE A 141 17.10 3.27 -3.31
N ASP A 142 17.33 1.98 -3.53
CA ASP A 142 17.92 1.49 -4.79
C ASP A 142 17.02 1.79 -5.99
N GLY A 143 17.58 2.42 -7.03
CA GLY A 143 16.87 2.78 -8.27
C GLY A 143 16.51 1.61 -9.19
N SER A 144 17.11 0.43 -9.01
CA SER A 144 16.83 -0.77 -9.80
C SER A 144 15.63 -1.59 -9.30
N SER A 145 15.04 -1.19 -8.17
CA SER A 145 14.09 -2.02 -7.43
C SER A 145 12.62 -1.77 -7.77
N ARG A 146 11.85 -2.85 -7.96
CA ARG A 146 10.40 -2.89 -7.71
C ARG A 146 10.16 -3.26 -6.25
N PHE A 147 9.10 -2.72 -5.67
CA PHE A 147 8.76 -2.96 -4.27
C PHE A 147 7.26 -3.07 -4.05
N TRP A 148 6.87 -3.83 -3.01
CA TRP A 148 5.50 -3.95 -2.57
C TRP A 148 5.02 -2.64 -1.94
N VAL A 149 3.82 -2.21 -2.32
CA VAL A 149 3.09 -1.06 -1.76
C VAL A 149 1.65 -1.52 -1.49
N THR A 150 1.01 -0.99 -0.45
CA THR A 150 -0.39 -1.33 -0.14
C THR A 150 -1.36 -0.30 -0.73
N THR A 151 -2.61 -0.69 -0.90
CA THR A 151 -3.75 0.22 -1.11
C THR A 151 -4.89 -0.17 -0.16
N SER A 152 -5.61 0.84 0.33
CA SER A 152 -6.79 0.66 1.18
C SER A 152 -8.12 0.70 0.42
N ASP A 153 -8.14 1.15 -0.82
CA ASP A 153 -9.35 1.40 -1.61
C ASP A 153 -9.53 0.44 -2.80
N GLN A 154 -8.54 -0.42 -3.08
CA GLN A 154 -8.59 -1.43 -4.14
C GLN A 154 -8.23 -2.84 -3.64
N SER A 155 -8.53 -3.86 -4.45
CA SER A 155 -8.27 -5.28 -4.16
C SER A 155 -6.90 -5.78 -4.63
N SER A 156 -5.88 -4.90 -4.71
CA SER A 156 -4.57 -5.22 -5.28
C SER A 156 -3.48 -5.55 -4.26
N ASN A 157 -3.81 -5.85 -3.01
CA ASN A 157 -2.83 -6.38 -2.06
C ASN A 157 -2.78 -7.92 -2.10
N CYS A 158 -1.63 -8.51 -1.79
CA CYS A 158 -1.47 -9.97 -1.81
C CYS A 158 -2.37 -10.76 -0.84
N TRP A 159 -2.97 -10.08 0.11
CA TRP A 159 -3.90 -10.64 1.09
C TRP A 159 -5.37 -10.34 0.82
N ASN A 160 -5.69 -9.51 -0.17
CA ASN A 160 -7.02 -9.54 -0.74
C ASN A 160 -7.13 -10.94 -1.34
N LYS A 161 -8.12 -11.73 -0.94
CA LYS A 161 -8.09 -13.17 -1.12
C LYS A 161 -9.45 -13.78 -1.01
#